data_AF-A0A645IUT5-F1
#
_entry.id   AF-A0A645IUT5-F1
#
_cell.length_a   1.000
_cell.length_b   1.000
_cell.length_c   1.000
_cell.angle_alpha   90.00
_cell.angle_beta   90.00
_cell.angle_gamma   90.00
#
_symmetry.space_group_name_H-M   'P 1'
#
loop_
_entity.id
_entity.type
_entity.pdbx_description
1 polymer ?
#
loop_
_entity_poly.entity_id
_entity_poly.type
_entity_poly.pdbx_seq_one_letter_code
_entity_poly.pdbx_strand_id
1 'polypeptide(L)'
;MAISHGEGRFVANEETLRRLAENGQIAAQYVDEQGRATMQPGANPNGSALAVEALLSPDGRVLGKMGHSERCGEHLYRNVPGEHCQPIFAGGIEYYKL
;
A
#
# COMPACT_ATOMS: atom_id res chain seq x y z
N MET A 1 -4.97 4.57 7.52
CA MET A 1 -5.43 4.52 6.12
C MET A 1 -6.75 3.75 6.08
N ALA A 2 -7.70 4.14 5.23
CA ALA A 2 -8.99 3.45 5.15
C ALA A 2 -8.83 2.11 4.40
N ILE A 3 -9.36 1.04 4.98
CA ILE A 3 -9.29 -0.34 4.46
C ILE A 3 -10.72 -0.86 4.39
N SER A 4 -11.22 -1.12 3.18
CA SER A 4 -12.65 -1.37 2.94
C SER A 4 -12.86 -2.38 1.81
N HIS A 5 -12.29 -3.58 1.94
CA HIS A 5 -12.35 -4.63 0.92
C HIS A 5 -12.66 -6.02 1.55
N GLY A 6 -13.40 -6.86 0.83
CA GLY A 6 -13.63 -8.27 1.20
C GLY A 6 -12.59 -9.25 0.63
N GLU A 7 -11.92 -8.87 -0.46
CA GLU A 7 -11.05 -9.75 -1.25
C GLU A 7 -9.62 -9.18 -1.43
N GLY A 8 -9.17 -8.30 -0.52
CA GLY A 8 -7.88 -7.62 -0.64
C GLY A 8 -6.65 -8.45 -0.29
N ARG A 9 -6.78 -9.76 -0.04
CA ARG A 9 -5.65 -10.63 0.33
C ARG A 9 -4.77 -10.90 -0.88
N PHE A 10 -3.55 -10.38 -0.86
CA PHE A 10 -2.55 -10.74 -1.86
C PHE A 10 -2.01 -12.16 -1.62
N VAL A 11 -2.07 -12.99 -2.67
CA VAL A 11 -1.59 -14.37 -2.67
C VAL A 11 -0.74 -14.60 -3.91
N ALA A 12 0.46 -15.14 -3.72
CA ALA A 12 1.34 -15.58 -4.79
C ALA A 12 2.22 -16.73 -4.31
N ASN A 13 2.81 -17.48 -5.24
CA ASN A 13 3.79 -18.51 -4.91
C ASN A 13 5.13 -17.90 -4.44
N GLU A 14 5.96 -18.70 -3.78
CA GLU A 14 7.24 -18.23 -3.21
C GLU A 14 8.18 -17.64 -4.26
N GLU A 15 8.22 -18.21 -5.46
CA GLU A 15 9.04 -17.70 -6.56
C GLU A 15 8.63 -16.28 -6.96
N THR A 16 7.33 -16.04 -7.11
CA THR A 16 6.79 -14.73 -7.45
C THR A 16 7.03 -13.73 -6.32
N LEU A 17 6.81 -14.13 -5.07
CA LEU A 17 7.05 -13.28 -3.90
C LEU A 17 8.52 -12.86 -3.82
N ARG A 18 9.45 -13.81 -4.00
CA ARG A 18 10.89 -13.55 -4.02
C ARG A 18 11.25 -12.58 -5.13
N ARG A 19 10.80 -12.84 -6.36
CA ARG A 19 11.05 -11.97 -7.52
C ARG A 19 10.54 -10.54 -7.29
N LEU A 20 9.33 -10.39 -6.74
CA LEU A 20 8.77 -9.07 -6.45
C LEU A 20 9.59 -8.30 -5.41
N ALA A 21 10.05 -8.99 -4.36
CA ALA A 21 10.89 -8.40 -3.33
C ALA A 21 12.28 -8.02 -3.88
N GLU A 22 12.95 -8.93 -4.59
CA GLU A 22 14.28 -8.70 -5.18
C GLU A 22 14.27 -7.57 -6.22
N ASN A 23 13.19 -7.44 -6.97
CA ASN A 23 13.01 -6.36 -7.95
C ASN A 23 12.59 -5.02 -7.32
N GLY A 24 12.40 -4.94 -6.00
CA GLY A 24 11.91 -3.73 -5.32
C GLY A 24 10.49 -3.33 -5.70
N GLN A 25 9.66 -4.29 -6.15
CA GLN A 25 8.29 -4.02 -6.60
C GLN A 25 7.28 -3.99 -5.45
N ILE A 26 7.67 -4.38 -4.23
CA ILE A 26 6.85 -4.23 -3.03
C ILE A 26 6.98 -2.78 -2.54
N ALA A 27 5.98 -1.96 -2.86
CA ALA A 27 6.01 -0.52 -2.60
C ALA A 27 5.55 -0.14 -1.20
N ALA A 28 4.66 -0.95 -0.61
CA ALA A 28 4.18 -0.75 0.75
C ALA A 28 3.85 -2.09 1.39
N GLN A 29 4.08 -2.15 2.70
CA GLN A 29 3.74 -3.29 3.54
C GLN A 29 2.91 -2.83 4.74
N TYR A 30 2.03 -3.70 5.21
CA TYR A 30 1.38 -3.55 6.52
C TYR A 30 2.40 -3.74 7.63
N VAL A 31 2.47 -2.78 8.54
CA VAL A 31 3.46 -2.74 9.62
C VAL A 31 2.81 -2.69 10.99
N ASP A 32 3.51 -3.19 12.01
CA ASP A 32 3.14 -3.00 13.40
C ASP A 32 3.39 -1.54 13.85
N GLU A 33 3.05 -1.24 15.10
CA GLU A 33 3.24 0.09 15.70
C GLU A 33 4.72 0.52 15.77
N GLN A 34 5.66 -0.42 15.61
CA GLN A 34 7.09 -0.18 15.54
C GLN A 34 7.61 -0.04 14.10
N GLY A 35 6.72 -0.03 13.10
CA GLY A 35 7.08 0.11 11.69
C GLY A 35 7.65 -1.15 11.05
N ARG A 36 7.51 -2.33 11.69
CA ARG A 36 8.01 -3.60 11.15
C ARG A 36 6.90 -4.33 10.40
N ALA A 37 7.21 -4.79 9.19
CA ALA A 37 6.27 -5.59 8.41
C ALA A 37 5.81 -6.83 9.18
N THR A 38 4.51 -7.10 9.18
CA THR A 38 3.93 -8.11 10.07
C THR A 38 2.78 -8.89 9.44
N MET A 39 2.64 -10.15 9.83
CA MET A 39 1.54 -11.02 9.43
C MET A 39 0.42 -11.07 10.48
N GLN A 40 0.52 -10.28 11.55
CA GLN A 40 -0.47 -10.27 12.63
C GLN A 40 -1.80 -9.67 12.13
N PRO A 41 -2.95 -10.36 12.30
CA PRO A 41 -4.24 -9.93 11.74
C PRO A 41 -4.71 -8.51 12.11
N GLY A 42 -4.24 -7.97 13.25
CA GLY A 42 -4.56 -6.61 13.66
C GLY A 42 -3.84 -5.52 12.85
N ALA A 43 -2.65 -5.82 12.36
CA ALA A 43 -1.83 -4.89 11.57
C ALA A 43 -1.86 -5.21 10.08
N ASN A 44 -1.93 -6.49 9.70
CA ASN A 44 -2.18 -6.99 8.35
C ASN A 44 -3.62 -7.52 8.25
N PRO A 45 -4.59 -6.65 7.91
CA PRO A 45 -6.01 -6.92 8.09
C PRO A 45 -6.59 -7.91 7.08
N ASN A 46 -5.90 -8.15 5.96
CA ASN A 46 -6.31 -9.11 4.93
C ASN A 46 -5.43 -10.36 4.87
N GLY A 47 -4.38 -10.44 5.70
CA GLY A 47 -3.46 -11.57 5.71
C GLY A 47 -2.65 -11.70 4.42
N SER A 48 -2.36 -10.59 3.74
CA SER A 48 -1.59 -10.57 2.49
C SER A 48 -0.19 -11.15 2.70
N ALA A 49 0.26 -11.99 1.75
CA ALA A 49 1.59 -12.58 1.78
C ALA A 49 2.68 -11.50 1.83
N LEU A 50 3.73 -11.72 2.62
CA LEU A 50 4.78 -10.73 2.92
C LEU A 50 4.23 -9.38 3.40
N ALA A 51 3.03 -9.35 3.98
CA ALA A 51 2.34 -8.13 4.38
C ALA A 51 2.15 -7.11 3.24
N VAL A 52 2.12 -7.54 1.97
CA VAL A 52 2.02 -6.64 0.82
C VAL A 52 0.72 -5.83 0.86
N GLU A 53 0.86 -4.51 0.76
CA GLU A 53 -0.27 -3.56 0.62
C GLU A 53 -0.32 -2.96 -0.79
N ALA A 54 0.85 -2.66 -1.37
CA ALA A 54 0.98 -2.08 -2.70
C ALA A 54 2.14 -2.67 -3.51
N LEU A 55 1.96 -2.71 -4.84
CA LEU A 55 2.93 -3.18 -5.82
C LEU A 55 3.16 -2.15 -6.93
N LEU A 56 4.39 -2.12 -7.44
CA LEU A 56 4.75 -1.36 -8.63
C LEU A 56 4.84 -2.28 -9.86
N SER A 57 4.54 -1.72 -11.04
CA SER A 57 4.97 -2.31 -12.30
C SER A 57 6.50 -2.42 -12.36
N PRO A 58 7.07 -3.33 -13.17
CA PRO A 58 8.53 -3.48 -13.28
C PRO A 58 9.27 -2.20 -13.69
N ASP A 59 8.59 -1.29 -14.40
CA ASP A 59 9.12 0.02 -14.81
C ASP A 59 8.77 1.16 -13.82
N GLY A 60 8.10 0.86 -12.70
CA GLY A 60 7.74 1.81 -11.66
C GLY A 60 6.63 2.81 -12.02
N ARG A 61 6.04 2.73 -13.22
CA ARG A 61 5.07 3.72 -13.71
C ARG A 61 3.65 3.53 -13.18
N VAL A 62 3.32 2.31 -12.76
CA VAL A 62 1.98 1.95 -12.27
C VAL A 62 2.11 1.48 -10.83
N LEU A 63 1.27 2.06 -9.96
CA LEU A 63 1.16 1.69 -8.56
C LEU A 63 -0.22 1.08 -8.28
N GLY A 64 -0.27 -0.22 -8.03
CA GLY A 64 -1.47 -0.90 -7.54
C GLY A 64 -1.48 -0.94 -6.02
N LYS A 65 -2.58 -0.54 -5.37
CA LYS A 65 -2.74 -0.61 -3.91
C LYS A 65 -4.15 -1.02 -3.52
N MET A 66 -4.29 -1.48 -2.27
CA MET A 66 -5.59 -1.79 -1.68
C MET A 66 -6.13 -0.70 -0.76
N GLY A 67 -5.24 0.06 -0.13
CA GLY A 67 -5.59 1.16 0.75
C GLY A 67 -6.23 2.31 -0.03
N HIS A 68 -7.29 2.87 0.54
CA HIS A 68 -8.01 4.00 -0.04
C HIS A 68 -7.42 5.32 0.48
N SER A 69 -6.31 5.76 -0.11
CA SER A 69 -5.67 7.04 0.24
C SER A 69 -6.59 8.24 0.03
N GLU A 70 -7.51 8.15 -0.93
CA GLU A 70 -8.53 9.15 -1.21
C GLU A 70 -9.58 9.29 -0.09
N ARG A 71 -9.68 8.28 0.79
CA ARG A 71 -10.59 8.29 1.96
C ARG A 71 -9.89 8.70 3.24
N CYS A 72 -8.80 9.45 3.13
CA CYS A 72 -8.04 9.97 4.25
C CYS A 72 -7.91 11.49 4.09
N GLY A 73 -8.48 12.26 5.01
CA GLY A 73 -8.45 13.72 4.95
C GLY A 73 -9.70 14.37 5.52
N GLU A 74 -9.81 15.68 5.34
CA GLU A 74 -11.00 16.47 5.70
C GLU A 74 -12.04 16.42 4.59
N HIS A 75 -13.31 16.68 4.94
CA HIS A 75 -14.43 16.74 3.98
C HIS A 75 -14.71 15.46 3.17
N LEU A 76 -14.28 14.30 3.67
CA LEU A 76 -14.61 13.00 3.08
C LEU A 76 -16.13 12.79 2.97
N TYR A 77 -16.54 12.00 1.98
CA TYR A 77 -17.94 11.58 1.76
C TYR A 77 -18.90 12.73 1.41
N ARG A 78 -18.37 13.85 0.91
CA ARG A 78 -19.12 14.98 0.34
C ARG A 78 -18.72 15.14 -1.13
N ASN A 79 -19.64 15.61 -1.97
CA ASN A 79 -19.27 16.08 -3.31
C ASN A 79 -18.48 17.37 -3.15
N VAL A 80 -17.16 17.28 -3.26
CA VAL A 80 -16.27 18.44 -3.27
C VAL A 80 -15.83 18.67 -4.72
N PRO A 81 -16.28 19.75 -5.37
CA PRO A 81 -15.80 20.09 -6.70
C PRO A 81 -14.33 20.52 -6.64
N GLY A 82 -13.50 20.04 -7.57
CA GLY A 82 -12.10 20.44 -7.70
C GLY A 82 -11.15 19.27 -7.99
N GLU A 83 -9.91 19.61 -8.29
CA GLU A 83 -8.81 18.65 -8.39
C GLU A 83 -8.14 18.50 -7.03
N HIS A 84 -8.16 17.29 -6.48
CA HIS A 84 -7.53 16.99 -5.19
C HIS A 84 -6.16 16.36 -5.42
N CYS A 85 -5.11 16.99 -4.89
CA CYS A 85 -3.77 16.44 -4.94
C CYS A 85 -3.61 15.33 -3.88
N GLN A 86 -3.20 14.13 -4.31
CA GLN A 86 -2.74 13.08 -3.40
C GLN A 86 -1.22 12.97 -3.52
N PRO A 87 -0.45 13.40 -2.51
CA PRO A 87 1.01 13.45 -2.59
C PRO A 87 1.64 12.07 -2.37
N ILE A 88 1.12 11.01 -2.99
CA ILE A 88 1.60 9.63 -2.79
C ILE A 88 3.05 9.49 -3.23
N PHE A 89 3.36 9.94 -4.45
CA PHE A 89 4.72 9.85 -4.99
C PHE A 89 5.67 10.83 -4.32
N ALA A 90 5.24 12.08 -4.14
CA ALA A 90 6.04 13.09 -3.45
C ALA A 90 6.34 12.66 -2.00
N GLY A 91 5.33 12.20 -1.26
CA GLY A 91 5.49 11.69 0.10
C GLY A 91 6.39 10.45 0.17
N GLY A 92 6.27 9.53 -0.80
CA GLY A 92 7.19 8.40 -0.93
C GLY A 92 8.64 8.83 -1.13
N ILE A 93 8.89 9.80 -2.02
CA ILE A 93 10.22 10.36 -2.24
C ILE A 93 10.77 11.02 -0.97
N GLU A 94 9.98 11.85 -0.29
CA GLU A 94 10.40 12.54 0.94
C GLU A 94 10.73 11.57 2.07
N TYR A 95 9.99 10.47 2.22
CA TYR A 95 10.23 9.46 3.26
C TYR A 95 11.65 8.86 3.19
N TYR A 96 12.16 8.63 1.99
CA TYR A 96 13.50 8.05 1.77
C TYR A 96 14.64 9.07 1.66
N LYS A 97 14.36 10.38 1.85
CA LYS A 97 15.40 11.41 1.92
C LYS A 97 16.05 11.54 3.30
N LEU A 98 15.50 10.86 4.32
CA LEU A 98 16.07 10.74 5.66
C LEU A 98 17.28 9.80 5.67
#